data_AF-A0A267F6C3-F1
#
_entry.id   AF-A0A267F6C3-F1
#
_cell.length_a   1.000
_cell.length_b   1.000
_cell.length_c   1.000
_cell.angle_alpha   90.00
_cell.angle_beta   90.00
_cell.angle_gamma   90.00
#
_symmetry.space_group_name_H-M   'P 1'
#
loop_
_entity.id
_entity.type
_entity.pdbx_description
1 polymer ?
#
loop_
_entity_poly.entity_id
_entity_poly.type
_entity_poly.pdbx_seq_one_letter_code
_entity_poly.pdbx_strand_id
1 'polypeptide(L)'
;MAEAHQAVVFAFNITDQGVEFEFDHDALLRVWASGVRAYKKWYARFKNRLRNGIYPAKPSSLLTMMLVMIFATMFGNDLSFGYVKQLNPLLVRYLGVVPPHDTYASCALIACILWLLVVLIYKLLIGQMLAYHGWMYEARGRVSRPTKVWAVLAKTLLRNRRPGLFSFQNSLPRLPLPSVGDTVRRYLVSMEPLLGDEEMLEMRRLAAEFQSTGIARKLQFYLRLKSWWAPNYVSDWWEEFVYLYSRDPIMVNSNYYAVDAIFVRPTRVQAARAANVSWAMLQFWRRICREEMPPILLNDTVPLCSWQYERQFATTRIPGEERDYLMHLNDTRHIAVFHSGRFYKVYFHYGNRWLEPCELEAQFQRIVDDKSPPAPGEAELAALTAGERKVWARARKDFFRRGVNKTSLDAVERAAFVLVLDDEEADYDPKDDSKLDHFAKSLLHGNGRNRWFDKSFSLIVFANGRIGVNAEHSWADAPVMSQLWEEAVITYDIVCDGSLQGHTERPRAQPHPPPVGPQRRLSLRHRQPASRCHRPAERRRPSPGRPPAVRQRRHEALLDEPRRVHPAGPAAGVLQGQRRRVLPDLRGLHDPAVQGGPHGDRPVLHQRVVRVCSRYGKRR
;
A
#
# COMPACT_ATOMS: atom_id res chain seq x y z
N MET A 1 13.25 -22.98 7.57
CA MET A 1 12.61 -24.33 7.63
C MET A 1 12.92 -25.20 6.41
N ALA A 2 13.31 -24.66 5.25
CA ALA A 2 13.78 -25.52 4.15
C ALA A 2 15.01 -26.38 4.56
N GLU A 3 15.92 -25.81 5.36
CA GLU A 3 17.12 -26.50 5.86
C GLU A 3 16.82 -27.61 6.87
N ALA A 4 15.82 -27.45 7.74
CA ALA A 4 15.47 -28.46 8.74
C ALA A 4 14.75 -29.67 8.12
N HIS A 5 14.02 -29.47 7.00
CA HIS A 5 13.47 -30.59 6.23
C HIS A 5 14.51 -31.24 5.32
N GLN A 6 15.55 -30.51 4.87
CA GLN A 6 16.67 -31.07 4.11
C GLN A 6 17.51 -32.05 4.96
N ALA A 7 17.65 -31.79 6.27
CA ALA A 7 18.38 -32.66 7.19
C ALA A 7 17.69 -34.01 7.48
N VAL A 8 16.41 -34.16 7.14
CA VAL A 8 15.65 -35.43 7.30
C VAL A 8 15.65 -36.26 6.01
N VAL A 9 16.13 -35.69 4.87
CA VAL A 9 16.22 -36.42 3.58
C VAL A 9 17.39 -37.41 3.58
N PHE A 10 18.38 -37.19 4.44
CA PHE A 10 19.58 -38.01 4.54
C PHE A 10 19.80 -38.35 6.02
N ALA A 11 19.24 -39.47 6.48
CA ALA A 11 19.61 -40.03 7.76
C ALA A 11 20.92 -40.81 7.57
N PHE A 12 21.99 -40.36 8.23
CA PHE A 12 23.28 -41.06 8.25
C PHE A 12 23.34 -41.90 9.51
N ASN A 13 23.14 -43.21 9.38
CA ASN A 13 23.45 -44.15 10.46
C ASN A 13 24.80 -44.79 10.17
N ILE A 14 25.79 -44.47 11.01
CA ILE A 14 27.10 -45.13 10.99
C ILE A 14 26.92 -46.38 11.86
N THR A 15 26.94 -47.55 11.23
CA THR A 15 26.96 -48.84 11.92
C THR A 15 28.35 -49.46 11.83
N ASP A 16 28.64 -50.42 12.71
CA ASP A 16 29.94 -51.08 12.82
C ASP A 16 30.35 -51.86 11.55
N GLN A 17 29.42 -52.01 10.59
CA GLN A 17 29.62 -52.66 9.28
C GLN A 17 29.63 -51.70 8.08
N GLY A 18 29.44 -50.39 8.29
CA GLY A 18 29.46 -49.38 7.22
C GLY A 18 28.42 -48.27 7.39
N VAL A 19 28.39 -47.37 6.41
CA VAL A 19 27.43 -46.26 6.34
C VAL A 19 26.18 -46.72 5.58
N GLU A 20 25.04 -46.80 6.27
CA GLU A 20 23.74 -47.04 5.63
C GLU A 20 23.06 -45.72 5.24
N PHE A 21 22.55 -45.66 4.00
CA PHE A 21 21.82 -44.51 3.47
C PHE A 21 20.32 -44.85 3.39
N GLU A 22 19.50 -44.23 4.23
CA GLU A 22 18.05 -44.33 4.15
C GLU A 22 17.50 -43.18 3.28
N PHE A 23 16.96 -43.49 2.10
CA PHE A 23 16.39 -42.51 1.17
C PHE A 23 14.87 -42.45 1.32
N ASP A 24 14.35 -41.35 1.87
CA ASP A 24 12.90 -41.08 1.82
C ASP A 24 12.51 -40.55 0.42
N HIS A 25 11.96 -41.46 -0.41
CA HIS A 25 11.47 -41.13 -1.76
C HIS A 25 10.42 -40.01 -1.75
N ASP A 26 9.55 -39.95 -0.74
CA ASP A 26 8.53 -38.90 -0.63
C ASP A 26 9.16 -37.55 -0.31
N ALA A 27 10.21 -37.53 0.52
CA ALA A 27 10.96 -36.31 0.80
C ALA A 27 11.69 -35.81 -0.45
N LEU A 28 12.32 -36.69 -1.23
CA LEU A 28 12.96 -36.35 -2.50
C LEU A 28 11.97 -35.81 -3.54
N LEU A 29 10.79 -36.44 -3.67
CA LEU A 29 9.72 -35.94 -4.54
C LEU A 29 9.24 -34.54 -4.12
N ARG A 30 9.13 -34.27 -2.81
CA ARG A 30 8.78 -32.94 -2.29
C ARG A 30 9.86 -31.90 -2.57
N VAL A 31 11.14 -32.27 -2.43
CA VAL A 31 12.29 -31.41 -2.77
C VAL A 31 12.28 -31.10 -4.27
N TRP A 32 12.14 -32.11 -5.13
CA TRP A 32 12.01 -31.94 -6.58
C TRP A 32 10.84 -31.03 -6.96
N ALA A 33 9.64 -31.30 -6.42
CA ALA A 33 8.46 -30.45 -6.65
C ALA A 33 8.66 -29.02 -6.15
N SER A 34 9.41 -28.82 -5.06
CA SER A 34 9.79 -27.48 -4.60
C SER A 34 10.77 -26.79 -5.56
N GLY A 35 11.76 -27.52 -6.09
CA GLY A 35 12.72 -27.02 -7.08
C GLY A 35 12.05 -26.63 -8.39
N VAL A 36 11.18 -27.48 -8.92
CA VAL A 36 10.38 -27.19 -10.13
C VAL A 36 9.51 -25.94 -9.94
N ARG A 37 8.88 -25.77 -8.76
CA ARG A 37 8.11 -24.56 -8.44
C ARG A 37 8.98 -23.31 -8.38
N ALA A 38 10.13 -23.40 -7.73
CA ALA A 38 11.09 -22.31 -7.65
C ALA A 38 11.56 -21.90 -9.06
N TYR A 39 11.88 -22.88 -9.91
CA TYR A 39 12.26 -22.63 -11.31
C TYR A 39 11.12 -22.01 -12.12
N LYS A 40 9.89 -22.53 -12.03
CA LYS A 40 8.71 -21.94 -12.71
C LYS A 40 8.46 -20.50 -12.27
N LYS A 41 8.56 -20.20 -10.97
CA LYS A 41 8.42 -18.85 -10.42
C LYS A 41 9.54 -17.92 -10.89
N TRP A 42 10.77 -18.42 -10.91
CA TRP A 42 11.92 -17.69 -11.44
C TRP A 42 11.75 -17.38 -12.93
N TYR A 43 11.39 -18.37 -13.75
CA TYR A 43 11.17 -18.20 -15.18
C TYR A 43 10.03 -17.21 -15.47
N ALA A 44 8.90 -17.31 -14.75
CA ALA A 44 7.81 -16.35 -14.88
C ALA A 44 8.25 -14.92 -14.56
N ARG A 45 9.00 -14.72 -13.47
CA ARG A 45 9.57 -13.41 -13.11
C ARG A 45 10.58 -12.91 -14.14
N PHE A 46 11.44 -13.78 -14.66
CA PHE A 46 12.38 -13.44 -15.71
C PHE A 46 11.66 -12.98 -16.98
N LYS A 47 10.65 -13.74 -17.43
CA LYS A 47 9.79 -13.39 -18.57
C LYS A 47 9.10 -12.03 -18.37
N ASN A 48 8.56 -11.78 -17.18
CA ASN A 48 7.93 -10.50 -16.86
C ASN A 48 8.94 -9.33 -16.83
N ARG A 49 10.11 -9.52 -16.22
CA ARG A 49 11.19 -8.53 -16.25
C ARG A 49 11.63 -8.21 -17.67
N LEU A 50 11.78 -9.21 -18.53
CA LEU A 50 12.11 -9.00 -19.93
C LEU A 50 10.98 -8.22 -20.63
N ARG A 51 9.72 -8.64 -20.46
CA ARG A 51 8.54 -7.98 -21.04
C ARG A 51 8.44 -6.51 -20.61
N ASN A 52 8.62 -6.20 -19.32
CA ASN A 52 8.60 -4.82 -18.81
C ASN A 52 9.84 -4.04 -19.22
N GLY A 53 10.97 -4.73 -19.39
CA GLY A 53 12.23 -4.17 -19.87
C GLY A 53 12.16 -3.75 -21.34
N ILE A 54 11.35 -4.42 -22.16
CA ILE A 54 11.19 -4.08 -23.58
C ILE A 54 9.87 -3.33 -23.87
N TYR A 55 8.97 -3.24 -22.90
CA TYR A 55 7.71 -2.55 -23.04
C TYR A 55 7.96 -1.09 -23.48
N PRO A 56 7.25 -0.59 -24.48
CA PRO A 56 6.02 -1.14 -25.07
C PRO A 56 6.21 -2.15 -26.22
N ALA A 57 7.43 -2.41 -26.70
CA ALA A 57 7.64 -3.35 -27.81
C ALA A 57 7.33 -4.81 -27.44
N LYS A 58 7.08 -5.63 -28.46
CA LYS A 58 6.82 -7.07 -28.32
C LYS A 58 8.04 -7.87 -28.77
N PRO A 59 8.38 -9.01 -28.15
CA PRO A 59 9.48 -9.87 -28.64
C PRO A 59 9.31 -10.27 -30.10
N SER A 60 8.07 -10.45 -30.57
CA SER A 60 7.77 -10.74 -31.98
C SER A 60 8.24 -9.66 -32.95
N SER A 61 8.27 -8.39 -32.53
CA SER A 61 8.75 -7.28 -33.37
C SER A 61 10.26 -7.37 -33.65
N LEU A 62 11.04 -7.93 -32.72
CA LEU A 62 12.45 -8.21 -32.97
C LEU A 62 12.62 -9.28 -34.04
N LEU A 63 11.84 -10.37 -33.94
CA LEU A 63 11.86 -11.44 -34.94
C LEU A 63 11.46 -10.93 -36.33
N THR A 64 10.42 -10.10 -36.41
CA THR A 64 10.03 -9.46 -37.68
C THR A 64 11.15 -8.61 -38.23
N MET A 65 11.83 -7.81 -37.40
CA MET A 65 12.94 -6.96 -37.83
C MET A 65 14.14 -7.77 -38.30
N MET A 66 14.48 -8.87 -37.61
CA MET A 66 15.50 -9.82 -38.06
C MET A 66 15.14 -10.44 -39.40
N LEU A 67 13.90 -10.91 -39.57
CA LEU A 67 13.43 -11.53 -40.82
C LEU A 67 13.46 -10.53 -41.98
N VAL A 68 13.03 -9.29 -41.76
CA VAL A 68 13.07 -8.23 -42.78
C VAL A 68 14.50 -7.92 -43.18
N MET A 69 15.41 -7.79 -42.22
CA MET A 69 16.83 -7.56 -42.49
C MET A 69 17.45 -8.73 -43.27
N ILE A 70 17.22 -9.97 -42.84
CA ILE A 70 17.74 -11.17 -43.51
C ILE A 70 17.17 -11.27 -44.93
N PHE A 71 15.86 -11.12 -45.08
CA PHE A 71 15.18 -11.20 -46.38
C PHE A 71 15.68 -10.11 -47.33
N ALA A 72 15.78 -8.86 -46.89
CA ALA A 72 16.31 -7.78 -47.72
C ALA A 72 17.73 -8.08 -48.23
N THR A 73 18.60 -8.59 -47.35
CA THR A 73 19.97 -8.99 -47.71
C THR A 73 19.99 -10.16 -48.69
N MET A 74 19.07 -11.13 -48.59
CA MET A 74 18.93 -12.23 -49.56
C MET A 74 18.57 -11.74 -50.97
N PHE A 75 17.81 -10.65 -51.08
CA PHE A 75 17.47 -10.01 -52.36
C PHE A 75 18.50 -8.95 -52.81
N GLY A 76 19.68 -8.90 -52.17
CA GLY A 76 20.77 -7.99 -52.54
C GLY A 76 20.63 -6.56 -52.00
N ASN A 77 19.61 -6.27 -51.20
CA ASN A 77 19.38 -4.96 -50.59
C ASN A 77 19.92 -4.92 -49.15
N ASP A 78 21.07 -4.27 -48.96
CA ASP A 78 21.65 -4.11 -47.62
C ASP A 78 21.00 -2.93 -46.86
N LEU A 79 19.98 -3.23 -46.06
CA LEU A 79 19.32 -2.28 -45.14
C LEU A 79 20.24 -1.78 -44.02
N SER A 80 21.41 -2.42 -43.82
CA SER A 80 22.40 -2.00 -42.81
C SER A 80 23.39 -0.96 -43.32
N PHE A 81 23.24 -0.44 -44.55
CA PHE A 81 24.14 0.55 -45.14
C PHE A 81 25.63 0.10 -45.13
N GLY A 82 25.90 -1.19 -45.33
CA GLY A 82 27.26 -1.75 -45.40
C GLY A 82 27.83 -2.27 -44.07
N TYR A 83 27.15 -2.11 -42.94
CA TYR A 83 27.63 -2.59 -41.65
C TYR A 83 27.69 -4.12 -41.55
N VAL A 84 26.82 -4.85 -42.25
CA VAL A 84 26.88 -6.34 -42.32
C VAL A 84 28.25 -6.80 -42.84
N LYS A 85 28.75 -6.18 -43.92
CA LYS A 85 30.05 -6.53 -44.52
C LYS A 85 31.23 -6.26 -43.59
N GLN A 86 31.14 -5.24 -42.73
CA GLN A 86 32.16 -4.93 -41.74
C GLN A 86 32.16 -5.90 -40.55
N LEU A 87 30.98 -6.45 -40.19
CA LEU A 87 30.80 -7.36 -39.06
C LEU A 87 31.14 -8.83 -39.39
N ASN A 88 30.89 -9.27 -40.62
CA ASN A 88 31.19 -10.64 -41.06
C ASN A 88 32.62 -11.12 -40.69
N PRO A 89 33.72 -10.38 -41.01
CA PRO A 89 35.06 -10.86 -40.69
C PRO A 89 35.32 -10.97 -39.17
N LEU A 90 34.66 -10.14 -38.35
CA LEU A 90 34.77 -10.21 -36.89
C LEU A 90 34.05 -11.46 -36.35
N LEU A 91 32.88 -11.78 -36.87
CA LEU A 91 32.13 -12.99 -36.48
C LEU A 91 32.87 -14.27 -36.88
N VAL A 92 33.47 -14.30 -38.08
CA VAL A 92 34.29 -15.43 -38.53
C VAL A 92 35.50 -15.61 -37.60
N ARG A 93 36.19 -14.51 -37.24
CA ARG A 93 37.41 -14.55 -36.43
C ARG A 93 37.17 -14.94 -34.97
N TYR A 94 36.11 -14.43 -34.34
CA TYR A 94 35.89 -14.61 -32.89
C TYR A 94 34.85 -15.68 -32.54
N LEU A 95 33.88 -15.93 -33.43
CA LEU A 95 32.78 -16.88 -33.19
C LEU A 95 32.82 -18.10 -34.13
N GLY A 96 33.75 -18.13 -35.11
CA GLY A 96 33.93 -19.28 -36.01
C GLY A 96 32.75 -19.55 -36.94
N VAL A 97 31.91 -18.56 -37.21
CA VAL A 97 30.72 -18.73 -38.05
C VAL A 97 31.13 -18.80 -39.52
N VAL A 98 30.73 -19.87 -40.23
CA VAL A 98 31.10 -20.11 -41.63
C VAL A 98 30.12 -19.42 -42.60
N PRO A 99 30.57 -18.86 -43.73
CA PRO A 99 29.67 -18.34 -44.77
C PRO A 99 28.73 -19.42 -45.34
N PRO A 100 27.44 -19.12 -45.63
CA PRO A 100 26.77 -17.80 -45.58
C PRO A 100 26.11 -17.47 -44.23
N HIS A 101 26.31 -18.30 -43.19
CA HIS A 101 25.71 -18.09 -41.87
C HIS A 101 26.26 -16.85 -41.15
N ASP A 102 27.45 -16.40 -41.52
CA ASP A 102 28.07 -15.16 -41.05
C ASP A 102 27.20 -13.92 -41.35
N THR A 103 26.63 -13.88 -42.55
CA THR A 103 25.79 -12.79 -43.04
C THR A 103 24.45 -12.75 -42.32
N TYR A 104 23.84 -13.91 -42.07
CA TYR A 104 22.61 -14.00 -41.27
C TYR A 104 22.85 -13.62 -39.80
N ALA A 105 23.97 -14.04 -39.22
CA ALA A 105 24.36 -13.68 -37.86
C ALA A 105 24.62 -12.17 -37.71
N SER A 106 25.31 -11.55 -38.68
CA SER A 106 25.50 -10.09 -38.74
C SER A 106 24.18 -9.34 -38.86
N CYS A 107 23.27 -9.80 -39.73
CA CYS A 107 21.94 -9.20 -39.87
C CYS A 107 21.14 -9.29 -38.56
N ALA A 108 21.18 -10.44 -37.88
CA ALA A 108 20.49 -10.62 -36.60
C ALA A 108 21.07 -9.72 -35.50
N LEU A 109 22.39 -9.56 -35.42
CA LEU A 109 23.04 -8.68 -34.44
C LEU A 109 22.70 -7.20 -34.68
N ILE A 110 22.78 -6.75 -35.93
CA ILE A 110 22.44 -5.37 -36.30
C ILE A 110 20.94 -5.12 -36.05
N ALA A 111 20.06 -6.05 -36.42
CA ALA A 111 18.64 -5.98 -36.11
C ALA A 111 18.38 -5.87 -34.60
N CYS A 112 19.09 -6.63 -33.76
CA CYS A 112 19.02 -6.50 -32.31
C CYS A 112 19.38 -5.09 -31.82
N ILE A 113 20.51 -4.54 -32.28
CA ILE A 113 21.00 -3.22 -31.86
C ILE A 113 20.02 -2.12 -32.28
N LEU A 114 19.61 -2.11 -33.56
CA LEU A 114 18.66 -1.14 -34.08
C LEU A 114 17.30 -1.26 -33.37
N TRP A 115 16.85 -2.49 -33.09
CA TRP A 115 15.59 -2.71 -32.40
C TRP A 115 15.64 -2.18 -30.97
N LEU A 116 16.72 -2.43 -30.23
CA LEU A 116 16.92 -1.89 -28.89
C LEU A 116 16.96 -0.35 -28.90
N LEU A 117 17.60 0.25 -29.92
CA LEU A 117 17.61 1.70 -30.10
C LEU A 117 16.19 2.26 -30.33
N VAL A 118 15.39 1.61 -31.20
CA VAL A 118 13.99 1.98 -31.43
C VAL A 118 13.16 1.86 -30.16
N VAL A 119 13.34 0.79 -29.38
CA VAL A 119 12.68 0.61 -28.08
C VAL A 119 13.05 1.73 -27.11
N LEU A 120 14.33 2.09 -27.03
CA LEU A 120 14.81 3.17 -26.16
C LEU A 120 14.22 4.53 -26.56
N ILE A 121 14.28 4.87 -27.85
CA ILE A 121 13.69 6.11 -28.38
C ILE A 121 12.19 6.15 -28.06
N TYR A 122 11.48 5.05 -28.29
CA TYR A 122 10.04 5.01 -28.06
C TYR A 122 9.67 5.17 -26.58
N LYS A 123 10.46 4.59 -25.66
CA LYS A 123 10.31 4.84 -24.22
C LYS A 123 10.56 6.28 -23.83
N LEU A 124 11.60 6.90 -24.39
CA LEU A 124 11.89 8.32 -24.14
C LEU A 124 10.73 9.20 -24.61
N LEU A 125 10.16 8.92 -25.78
CA LEU A 125 8.99 9.64 -26.29
C LEU A 125 7.77 9.49 -25.37
N ILE A 126 7.49 8.28 -24.87
CA ILE A 126 6.42 8.06 -23.89
C ILE A 126 6.71 8.82 -22.59
N GLY A 127 7.93 8.76 -22.07
CA GLY A 127 8.31 9.46 -20.85
C GLY A 127 8.15 10.98 -20.98
N GLN A 128 8.56 11.56 -22.12
CA GLN A 128 8.38 12.99 -22.40
C GLN A 128 6.89 13.36 -22.53
N MET A 129 6.09 12.52 -23.19
CA MET A 129 4.65 12.71 -23.28
C MET A 129 4.00 12.67 -21.88
N LEU A 130 4.39 11.73 -21.03
CA LEU A 130 3.87 11.60 -19.66
C LEU A 130 4.37 12.72 -18.73
N ALA A 131 5.47 13.39 -19.04
CA ALA A 131 5.96 14.54 -18.30
C ALA A 131 5.11 15.81 -18.49
N TYR A 132 4.15 15.80 -19.42
CA TYR A 132 3.21 16.91 -19.57
C TYR A 132 2.15 16.89 -18.47
N HIS A 133 2.15 17.94 -17.65
CA HIS A 133 1.28 18.08 -16.47
C HIS A 133 0.24 19.21 -16.60
N GLY A 134 0.20 19.92 -17.73
CA GLY A 134 -0.69 21.07 -17.94
C GLY A 134 -2.17 20.72 -17.75
N TRP A 135 -2.55 19.52 -18.19
CA TRP A 135 -3.90 18.98 -18.09
C TRP A 135 -4.44 18.91 -16.65
N MET A 136 -3.59 18.81 -15.61
CA MET A 136 -4.03 18.75 -14.21
C MET A 136 -4.50 20.10 -13.67
N TYR A 137 -3.99 21.20 -14.22
CA TYR A 137 -4.26 22.56 -13.73
C TYR A 137 -5.34 23.27 -14.56
N GLU A 138 -5.85 22.63 -15.61
CA GLU A 138 -6.91 23.18 -16.46
C GLU A 138 -8.29 23.00 -15.83
N ALA A 139 -9.13 24.03 -15.95
CA ALA A 139 -10.50 23.97 -15.46
C ALA A 139 -11.36 23.01 -16.30
N ARG A 140 -12.22 22.22 -15.64
CA ARG A 140 -13.17 21.32 -16.34
C ARG A 140 -14.01 22.10 -17.36
N GLY A 141 -14.06 21.60 -18.59
CA GLY A 141 -14.82 22.18 -19.70
C GLY A 141 -14.05 23.15 -20.61
N ARG A 142 -12.89 23.67 -20.17
CA ARG A 142 -12.02 24.51 -21.01
C ARG A 142 -10.65 23.86 -21.16
N VAL A 143 -10.51 23.04 -22.19
CA VAL A 143 -9.27 22.31 -22.49
C VAL A 143 -8.45 23.08 -23.53
N SER A 144 -7.19 23.34 -23.23
CA SER A 144 -6.28 24.03 -24.14
C SER A 144 -5.96 23.19 -25.39
N ARG A 145 -5.60 23.84 -26.50
CA ARG A 145 -5.14 23.13 -27.72
C ARG A 145 -3.99 22.14 -27.46
N PRO A 146 -2.92 22.49 -26.70
CA PRO A 146 -1.85 21.53 -26.41
C PRO A 146 -2.35 20.32 -25.61
N THR A 147 -3.22 20.51 -24.62
CA THR A 147 -3.81 19.38 -23.87
C THR A 147 -4.67 18.48 -24.76
N LYS A 148 -5.40 19.03 -25.75
CA LYS A 148 -6.15 18.23 -26.72
C LYS A 148 -5.22 17.39 -27.60
N VAL A 149 -4.16 17.99 -28.15
CA VAL A 149 -3.17 17.28 -28.99
C VAL A 149 -2.48 16.19 -28.17
N TRP A 150 -2.04 16.52 -26.96
CA TRP A 150 -1.47 15.57 -26.02
C TRP A 150 -2.41 14.42 -25.70
N ALA A 151 -3.69 14.69 -25.43
CA ALA A 151 -4.67 13.64 -25.10
C ALA A 151 -4.91 12.70 -26.28
N VAL A 152 -4.97 13.23 -27.51
CA VAL A 152 -5.07 12.41 -28.73
C VAL A 152 -3.82 11.54 -28.88
N LEU A 153 -2.63 12.11 -28.73
CA LEU A 153 -1.36 11.39 -28.82
C LEU A 153 -1.25 10.29 -27.75
N ALA A 154 -1.59 10.60 -26.50
CA ALA A 154 -1.55 9.64 -25.41
C ALA A 154 -2.55 8.50 -25.64
N LYS A 155 -3.78 8.81 -26.06
CA LYS A 155 -4.77 7.80 -26.39
C LYS A 155 -4.38 6.95 -27.59
N THR A 156 -3.68 7.47 -28.60
CA THR A 156 -3.26 6.67 -29.77
C THR A 156 -2.05 5.80 -29.47
N LEU A 157 -1.04 6.33 -28.76
CA LEU A 157 0.18 5.59 -28.43
C LEU A 157 -0.03 4.51 -27.37
N LEU A 158 -0.96 4.76 -26.43
CA LEU A 158 -1.28 3.84 -25.34
C LEU A 158 -2.47 2.92 -25.67
N ARG A 159 -3.25 3.21 -26.74
CA ARG A 159 -4.36 2.35 -27.20
C ARG A 159 -3.88 0.94 -27.53
N ASN A 160 -4.73 -0.04 -27.24
CA ASN A 160 -4.61 -1.43 -27.69
C ASN A 160 -3.42 -2.23 -27.12
N ARG A 161 -2.82 -1.79 -26.02
CA ARG A 161 -1.87 -2.63 -25.27
C ARG A 161 -2.58 -3.13 -24.02
N ARG A 162 -2.44 -4.43 -23.72
CA ARG A 162 -2.80 -5.00 -22.41
C ARG A 162 -1.53 -4.95 -21.55
N PRO A 163 -1.18 -3.80 -20.93
CA PRO A 163 -0.01 -3.70 -20.08
C PRO A 163 -0.16 -4.65 -18.90
N GLY A 164 0.96 -5.23 -18.46
CA GLY A 164 1.03 -5.82 -17.13
C GLY A 164 1.23 -4.70 -16.10
N LEU A 165 1.09 -5.06 -14.82
CA LEU A 165 1.10 -4.11 -13.70
C LEU A 165 2.32 -3.18 -13.73
N PHE A 166 3.51 -3.71 -14.00
CA PHE A 166 4.75 -2.94 -13.98
C PHE A 166 5.24 -2.49 -15.37
N SER A 167 4.44 -2.65 -16.41
CA SER A 167 4.87 -2.38 -17.80
C SER A 167 5.30 -0.93 -18.03
N PHE A 168 4.66 0.04 -17.37
CA PHE A 168 5.01 1.46 -17.53
C PHE A 168 6.15 1.94 -16.62
N GLN A 169 6.59 1.17 -15.62
CA GLN A 169 7.52 1.67 -14.59
C GLN A 169 8.82 2.25 -15.16
N ASN A 170 9.35 1.63 -16.21
CA ASN A 170 10.59 2.08 -16.87
C ASN A 170 10.38 3.25 -17.84
N SER A 171 9.13 3.67 -18.07
CA SER A 171 8.75 4.77 -18.97
C SER A 171 8.13 5.95 -18.23
N LEU A 172 7.93 5.85 -16.91
CA LEU A 172 7.40 6.96 -16.11
C LEU A 172 8.40 8.11 -16.05
N PRO A 173 7.93 9.37 -16.11
CA PRO A 173 8.79 10.52 -15.94
C PRO A 173 9.31 10.58 -14.50
N ARG A 174 10.48 11.19 -14.32
CA ARG A 174 11.00 11.47 -12.98
C ARG A 174 10.14 12.53 -12.29
N LEU A 175 10.08 12.48 -10.96
CA LEU A 175 9.38 13.51 -10.19
C LEU A 175 10.00 14.89 -10.48
N PRO A 176 9.22 15.89 -10.94
CA PRO A 176 9.76 17.20 -11.26
C PRO A 176 10.24 17.92 -9.99
N LEU A 177 11.36 18.61 -10.10
CA LEU A 177 11.91 19.43 -9.03
C LEU A 177 11.49 20.91 -9.22
N PRO A 178 10.60 21.46 -8.39
CA PRO A 178 10.13 22.85 -8.52
C PRO A 178 11.26 23.85 -8.27
N SER A 179 11.10 25.08 -8.80
CA SER A 179 12.04 26.17 -8.52
C SER A 179 11.93 26.61 -7.06
N VAL A 180 13.02 27.11 -6.48
CA VAL A 180 12.98 27.68 -5.12
C VAL A 180 12.04 28.87 -5.06
N GLY A 181 12.05 29.74 -6.07
CA GLY A 181 11.16 30.91 -6.16
C GLY A 181 9.68 30.54 -6.08
N ASP A 182 9.26 29.56 -6.88
CA ASP A 182 7.88 29.07 -6.85
C ASP A 182 7.51 28.41 -5.53
N THR A 183 8.45 27.65 -4.96
CA THR A 183 8.24 26.95 -3.68
C THR A 183 8.04 27.93 -2.54
N VAL A 184 8.92 28.93 -2.43
CA VAL A 184 8.83 30.00 -1.42
C VAL A 184 7.56 30.83 -1.60
N ARG A 185 7.22 31.21 -2.84
CA ARG A 185 5.97 31.95 -3.11
C ARG A 185 4.73 31.17 -2.66
N ARG A 186 4.63 29.90 -3.04
CA ARG A 186 3.49 29.04 -2.65
C ARG A 186 3.43 28.81 -1.14
N TYR A 187 4.58 28.69 -0.49
CA TYR A 187 4.68 28.60 0.97
C TYR A 187 4.16 29.86 1.65
N LEU A 188 4.57 31.05 1.21
CA LEU A 188 4.07 32.30 1.80
C LEU A 188 2.55 32.43 1.63
N VAL A 189 2.01 32.12 0.44
CA VAL A 189 0.56 32.11 0.19
C VAL A 189 -0.18 31.11 1.10
N SER A 190 0.41 29.96 1.41
CA SER A 190 -0.23 28.99 2.32
C SER A 190 -0.15 29.39 3.80
N MET A 191 0.78 30.28 4.16
CA MET A 191 0.93 30.82 5.53
C MET A 191 0.08 32.07 5.78
N GLU A 192 -0.25 32.85 4.75
CA GLU A 192 -1.11 34.06 4.86
C GLU A 192 -2.41 33.85 5.67
N PRO A 193 -3.18 32.75 5.50
CA PRO A 193 -4.39 32.54 6.30
C PRO A 193 -4.13 32.01 7.73
N LEU A 194 -2.89 31.69 8.08
CA LEU A 194 -2.49 31.09 9.36
C LEU A 194 -1.79 32.07 10.31
N LEU A 195 -1.12 33.08 9.78
CA LEU A 195 -0.26 34.01 10.53
C LEU A 195 -0.90 35.39 10.65
N GLY A 196 -0.59 36.09 11.75
CA GLY A 196 -0.91 37.52 11.89
C GLY A 196 0.00 38.40 11.01
N ASP A 197 -0.32 39.69 10.87
CA ASP A 197 0.40 40.61 9.98
C ASP A 197 1.90 40.73 10.33
N GLU A 198 2.24 40.87 11.62
CA GLU A 198 3.62 40.95 12.12
C GLU A 198 4.40 39.64 11.86
N GLU A 199 3.79 38.48 12.16
CA GLU A 199 4.39 37.17 11.91
C GLU A 199 4.59 36.92 10.42
N MET A 200 3.66 37.38 9.59
CA MET A 200 3.75 37.27 8.14
C MET A 200 4.85 38.17 7.58
N LEU A 201 5.04 39.37 8.12
CA LEU A 201 6.15 40.26 7.77
C LEU A 201 7.50 39.58 8.07
N GLU A 202 7.65 38.99 9.26
CA GLU A 202 8.85 38.26 9.62
C GLU A 202 9.06 37.03 8.73
N MET A 203 8.00 36.28 8.42
CA MET A 203 8.07 35.14 7.52
C MET A 203 8.53 35.54 6.11
N ARG A 204 8.08 36.69 5.59
CA ARG A 204 8.54 37.25 4.31
C ARG A 204 10.02 37.64 4.38
N ARG A 205 10.48 38.22 5.49
CA ARG A 205 11.89 38.57 5.71
C ARG A 205 12.78 37.31 5.68
N LEU A 206 12.43 36.29 6.46
CA LEU A 206 13.17 35.01 6.51
C LEU A 206 13.18 34.30 5.16
N ALA A 207 12.06 34.32 4.43
CA ALA A 207 11.97 33.77 3.08
C ALA A 207 12.89 34.49 2.08
N ALA A 208 12.96 35.82 2.15
CA ALA A 208 13.86 36.62 1.32
C ALA A 208 15.33 36.34 1.67
N GLU A 209 15.66 36.24 2.95
CA GLU A 209 16.99 35.87 3.43
C GLU A 209 17.41 34.48 2.95
N PHE A 210 16.53 33.48 3.05
CA PHE A 210 16.79 32.13 2.55
C PHE A 210 17.14 32.13 1.05
N GLN A 211 16.48 32.98 0.27
CA GLN A 211 16.73 33.13 -1.17
C GLN A 211 18.02 33.89 -1.48
N SER A 212 18.39 34.90 -0.68
CA SER A 212 19.53 35.79 -0.95
C SER A 212 20.87 35.25 -0.42
N THR A 213 20.88 34.56 0.71
CA THR A 213 22.09 34.04 1.40
C THR A 213 22.83 32.91 0.67
N GLY A 214 22.35 32.50 -0.50
CA GLY A 214 22.96 31.42 -1.30
C GLY A 214 22.71 30.00 -0.78
N ILE A 215 22.21 29.84 0.45
CA ILE A 215 21.85 28.54 1.05
C ILE A 215 20.82 27.81 0.19
N ALA A 216 19.75 28.50 -0.20
CA ALA A 216 18.74 27.96 -1.10
C ALA A 216 19.34 27.41 -2.41
N ARG A 217 20.28 28.15 -3.02
CA ARG A 217 20.92 27.73 -4.27
C ARG A 217 21.76 26.47 -4.06
N LYS A 218 22.49 26.39 -2.95
CA LYS A 218 23.29 25.22 -2.58
C LYS A 218 22.43 23.98 -2.33
N LEU A 219 21.35 24.11 -1.56
CA LEU A 219 20.40 23.01 -1.31
C LEU A 219 19.71 22.56 -2.61
N GLN A 220 19.26 23.50 -3.44
CA GLN A 220 18.64 23.18 -4.73
C GLN A 220 19.62 22.46 -5.67
N PHE A 221 20.91 22.80 -5.64
CA PHE A 221 21.93 22.10 -6.41
C PHE A 221 22.05 20.63 -5.99
N TYR A 222 22.12 20.34 -4.68
CA TYR A 222 22.13 18.95 -4.20
C TYR A 222 20.85 18.19 -4.56
N LEU A 223 19.68 18.83 -4.49
CA LEU A 223 18.42 18.23 -4.91
C LEU A 223 18.40 17.93 -6.42
N ARG A 224 18.96 18.81 -7.25
CA ARG A 224 19.12 18.57 -8.70
C ARG A 224 19.99 17.35 -8.96
N LEU A 225 21.14 17.26 -8.29
CA LEU A 225 22.00 16.08 -8.39
C LEU A 225 21.21 14.82 -8.01
N LYS A 226 20.53 14.80 -6.86
CA LYS A 226 19.71 13.64 -6.45
C LYS A 226 18.64 13.27 -7.48
N SER A 227 17.97 14.27 -8.07
CA SER A 227 16.95 14.06 -9.12
C SER A 227 17.50 13.44 -10.40
N TRP A 228 18.81 13.51 -10.64
CA TRP A 228 19.44 12.87 -11.79
C TRP A 228 19.72 11.38 -11.57
N TRP A 229 19.99 11.00 -10.32
CA TRP A 229 20.37 9.64 -9.92
C TRP A 229 19.23 8.80 -9.36
N ALA A 230 18.08 9.41 -9.01
CA ALA A 230 16.91 8.72 -8.48
C ALA A 230 15.69 8.88 -9.42
N PRO A 231 14.89 7.82 -9.65
CA PRO A 231 13.60 7.95 -10.36
C PRO A 231 12.65 8.92 -9.67
N ASN A 232 12.65 8.91 -8.34
CA ASN A 232 11.97 9.87 -7.48
C ASN A 232 12.95 10.29 -6.38
N TYR A 233 13.25 11.59 -6.31
CA TYR A 233 14.24 12.12 -5.37
C TYR A 233 13.72 12.20 -3.93
N VAL A 234 12.43 11.97 -3.68
CA VAL A 234 11.77 12.13 -2.38
C VAL A 234 11.43 10.79 -1.72
N SER A 235 11.19 9.72 -2.48
CA SER A 235 10.59 8.49 -1.95
C SER A 235 11.33 7.84 -0.78
N ASP A 236 12.66 7.77 -0.86
CA ASP A 236 13.51 7.22 0.21
C ASP A 236 13.42 8.07 1.48
N TRP A 237 13.57 9.39 1.36
CA TRP A 237 13.44 10.32 2.48
C TRP A 237 12.03 10.38 3.04
N TRP A 238 11.01 10.24 2.21
CA TRP A 238 9.61 10.19 2.63
C TRP A 238 9.34 8.96 3.50
N GLU A 239 9.67 7.77 2.99
CA GLU A 239 9.53 6.52 3.75
C GLU A 239 10.34 6.59 5.06
N GLU A 240 11.58 7.03 4.99
CA GLU A 240 12.50 7.06 6.12
C GLU A 240 12.12 8.10 7.17
N PHE A 241 12.06 9.39 6.81
CA PHE A 241 11.93 10.48 7.78
C PHE A 241 10.49 10.78 8.19
N VAL A 242 9.49 10.56 7.32
CA VAL A 242 8.09 10.80 7.68
C VAL A 242 7.54 9.66 8.52
N TYR A 243 7.90 8.41 8.20
CA TYR A 243 7.34 7.25 8.88
C TYR A 243 8.35 6.52 9.76
N LEU A 244 9.46 6.02 9.19
CA LEU A 244 10.31 5.03 9.87
C LEU A 244 11.16 5.62 11.01
N TYR A 245 11.45 6.93 11.03
CA TYR A 245 12.16 7.59 12.12
C TYR A 245 11.26 7.98 13.29
N SER A 246 9.96 8.22 13.06
CA SER A 246 9.05 8.59 14.15
C SER A 246 9.01 7.49 15.22
N ARG A 247 9.15 7.88 16.49
CA ARG A 247 9.17 6.96 17.65
C ARG A 247 7.82 6.89 18.36
N ASP A 248 6.85 7.69 17.91
CA ASP A 248 5.49 7.68 18.42
C ASP A 248 4.75 6.39 18.05
N PRO A 249 3.75 5.98 18.83
CA PRO A 249 2.91 4.84 18.49
C PRO A 249 2.21 5.03 17.14
N ILE A 250 2.25 3.99 16.30
CA ILE A 250 1.70 4.05 14.94
C ILE A 250 0.19 3.83 14.89
N MET A 251 -0.39 3.15 15.90
CA MET A 251 -1.81 2.77 15.96
C MET A 251 -2.79 3.91 15.61
N VAL A 252 -2.54 5.13 16.11
CA VAL A 252 -3.44 6.29 15.91
C VAL A 252 -2.75 7.41 15.13
N ASN A 253 -1.43 7.54 15.24
CA ASN A 253 -0.69 8.65 14.64
C ASN A 253 -0.27 8.39 13.19
N SER A 254 -0.38 7.15 12.71
CA SER A 254 0.08 6.76 11.38
C SER A 254 -0.89 5.84 10.65
N ASN A 255 -1.33 4.74 11.28
CA ASN A 255 -2.22 3.77 10.65
C ASN A 255 -3.57 4.40 10.29
N TYR A 256 -4.15 3.90 9.20
CA TYR A 256 -5.48 4.29 8.74
C TYR A 256 -6.39 3.07 8.63
N TYR A 257 -7.68 3.31 8.38
CA TYR A 257 -8.67 2.25 8.26
C TYR A 257 -9.58 2.44 7.04
N ALA A 258 -10.21 1.35 6.62
CA ALA A 258 -11.28 1.33 5.64
C ALA A 258 -12.48 0.54 6.20
N VAL A 259 -13.69 1.05 5.96
CA VAL A 259 -14.95 0.44 6.38
C VAL A 259 -15.54 -0.44 5.28
N ASP A 260 -16.42 -1.35 5.68
CA ASP A 260 -17.25 -2.17 4.79
C ASP A 260 -18.03 -1.34 3.75
N ALA A 261 -18.54 -2.02 2.73
CA ALA A 261 -19.63 -1.49 1.91
C ALA A 261 -20.91 -1.38 2.78
N ILE A 262 -21.03 -0.31 3.58
CA ILE A 262 -22.00 -0.18 4.68
C ILE A 262 -23.46 -0.51 4.32
N PHE A 263 -23.86 -0.33 3.06
CA PHE A 263 -25.22 -0.59 2.58
C PHE A 263 -25.48 -2.03 2.14
N VAL A 264 -24.43 -2.82 1.94
CA VAL A 264 -24.53 -4.21 1.48
C VAL A 264 -23.92 -5.11 2.53
N ARG A 265 -24.61 -6.21 2.87
CA ARG A 265 -24.07 -7.25 3.74
C ARG A 265 -24.43 -8.61 3.16
N PRO A 266 -23.52 -9.22 2.36
CA PRO A 266 -23.79 -10.49 1.70
C PRO A 266 -24.04 -11.66 2.67
N THR A 267 -23.34 -11.71 3.81
CA THR A 267 -23.62 -12.70 4.86
C THR A 267 -23.41 -12.14 6.26
N ARG A 268 -24.12 -12.71 7.25
CA ARG A 268 -23.94 -12.45 8.68
C ARG A 268 -23.04 -13.47 9.36
N VAL A 269 -22.66 -14.53 8.66
CA VAL A 269 -21.78 -15.57 9.21
C VAL A 269 -20.34 -15.09 9.14
N GLN A 270 -19.75 -14.80 10.31
CA GLN A 270 -18.39 -14.28 10.44
C GLN A 270 -17.35 -15.16 9.72
N ALA A 271 -17.37 -16.47 9.96
CA ALA A 271 -16.39 -17.39 9.37
C ALA A 271 -16.49 -17.47 7.83
N ALA A 272 -17.71 -17.52 7.28
CA ALA A 272 -17.95 -17.53 5.85
C ALA A 272 -17.45 -16.24 5.18
N ARG A 273 -17.81 -15.09 5.76
CA ARG A 273 -17.35 -13.78 5.28
C ARG A 273 -15.83 -13.67 5.31
N ALA A 274 -15.21 -14.09 6.42
CA ALA A 274 -13.77 -14.09 6.58
C ALA A 274 -13.08 -14.96 5.53
N ALA A 275 -13.65 -16.12 5.21
CA ALA A 275 -13.14 -17.04 4.19
C ALA A 275 -13.17 -16.44 2.79
N ASN A 276 -14.30 -15.90 2.36
CA ASN A 276 -14.46 -15.30 1.04
C ASN A 276 -13.53 -14.11 0.82
N VAL A 277 -13.54 -13.15 1.75
CA VAL A 277 -12.71 -11.95 1.63
C VAL A 277 -11.23 -12.32 1.69
N SER A 278 -10.83 -13.24 2.58
CA SER A 278 -9.44 -13.72 2.64
C SER A 278 -9.02 -14.41 1.35
N TRP A 279 -9.87 -15.26 0.78
CA TRP A 279 -9.61 -15.92 -0.51
C TRP A 279 -9.49 -14.89 -1.64
N ALA A 280 -10.41 -13.92 -1.72
CA ALA A 280 -10.39 -12.86 -2.73
C ALA A 280 -9.11 -12.01 -2.64
N MET A 281 -8.71 -11.60 -1.43
CA MET A 281 -7.46 -10.88 -1.20
C MET A 281 -6.24 -11.71 -1.62
N LEU A 282 -6.23 -13.01 -1.35
CA LEU A 282 -5.16 -13.90 -1.81
C LEU A 282 -5.15 -13.97 -3.35
N GLN A 283 -6.30 -14.13 -4.03
CA GLN A 283 -6.36 -14.15 -5.50
C GLN A 283 -5.86 -12.83 -6.10
N PHE A 284 -6.18 -11.69 -5.47
CA PHE A 284 -5.63 -10.40 -5.83
C PHE A 284 -4.09 -10.40 -5.72
N TRP A 285 -3.55 -10.90 -4.61
CA TRP A 285 -2.10 -11.05 -4.44
C TRP A 285 -1.46 -11.96 -5.49
N ARG A 286 -2.14 -13.05 -5.88
CA ARG A 286 -1.70 -13.92 -6.98
C ARG A 286 -1.54 -13.15 -8.29
N ARG A 287 -2.52 -12.31 -8.62
CA ARG A 287 -2.51 -11.47 -9.83
C ARG A 287 -1.41 -10.40 -9.77
N ILE A 288 -1.12 -9.82 -8.60
CA ILE A 288 0.06 -8.96 -8.39
C ILE A 288 1.35 -9.72 -8.72
N CYS A 289 1.56 -10.89 -8.09
CA CYS A 289 2.78 -11.68 -8.26
C CYS A 289 3.01 -12.16 -9.69
N ARG A 290 1.94 -12.36 -10.46
CA ARG A 290 1.99 -12.72 -11.89
C ARG A 290 2.02 -11.50 -12.82
N GLU A 291 1.86 -10.30 -12.27
CA GLU A 291 1.78 -9.02 -13.00
C GLU A 291 0.63 -8.98 -14.03
N GLU A 292 -0.44 -9.72 -13.73
CA GLU A 292 -1.63 -9.87 -14.61
C GLU A 292 -2.62 -8.72 -14.43
N MET A 293 -2.49 -7.92 -13.36
CA MET A 293 -3.35 -6.77 -13.14
C MET A 293 -2.96 -5.61 -14.08
N PRO A 294 -3.94 -4.88 -14.62
CA PRO A 294 -3.65 -3.63 -15.31
C PRO A 294 -3.15 -2.58 -14.30
N PRO A 295 -2.22 -1.69 -14.71
CA PRO A 295 -1.85 -0.53 -13.92
C PRO A 295 -3.03 0.43 -13.81
N ILE A 296 -3.11 1.19 -12.71
CA ILE A 296 -4.08 2.27 -12.59
C ILE A 296 -3.76 3.36 -13.62
N LEU A 297 -4.78 3.76 -14.38
CA LEU A 297 -4.71 4.87 -15.34
C LEU A 297 -5.62 6.01 -14.88
N LEU A 298 -5.08 7.22 -14.74
CA LEU A 298 -5.91 8.41 -14.59
C LEU A 298 -6.57 8.75 -15.93
N ASN A 299 -7.90 8.89 -15.91
CA ASN A 299 -8.73 9.17 -17.10
C ASN A 299 -8.44 8.20 -18.26
N ASP A 300 -8.19 6.92 -17.96
CA ASP A 300 -7.82 5.86 -18.93
C ASP A 300 -6.61 6.19 -19.81
N THR A 301 -5.77 7.14 -19.39
CA THR A 301 -4.71 7.71 -20.24
C THR A 301 -3.35 7.75 -19.52
N VAL A 302 -3.29 8.26 -18.29
CA VAL A 302 -2.00 8.49 -17.61
C VAL A 302 -1.72 7.37 -16.60
N PRO A 303 -0.72 6.50 -16.82
CA PRO A 303 -0.40 5.44 -15.88
C PRO A 303 0.20 5.99 -14.59
N LEU A 304 -0.19 5.37 -13.47
CA LEU A 304 0.38 5.62 -12.16
C LEU A 304 1.50 4.63 -11.82
N CYS A 305 2.37 5.05 -10.91
CA CYS A 305 3.42 4.19 -10.38
C CYS A 305 2.83 2.97 -9.67
N SER A 306 3.25 1.77 -10.07
CA SER A 306 2.76 0.51 -9.49
C SER A 306 3.74 -0.15 -8.50
N TRP A 307 4.81 0.55 -8.08
CA TRP A 307 5.85 -0.03 -7.21
C TRP A 307 5.30 -0.50 -5.85
N GLN A 308 4.39 0.26 -5.26
CA GLN A 308 3.86 0.02 -3.92
C GLN A 308 3.09 -1.32 -3.80
N TYR A 309 2.56 -1.87 -4.90
CA TYR A 309 1.83 -3.16 -4.90
C TYR A 309 2.71 -4.34 -4.49
N GLU A 310 4.03 -4.25 -4.72
CA GLU A 310 4.96 -5.31 -4.34
C GLU A 310 4.91 -5.56 -2.82
N ARG A 311 4.72 -4.49 -2.03
CA ARG A 311 4.78 -4.54 -0.56
C ARG A 311 3.42 -4.69 0.11
N GLN A 312 2.33 -4.87 -0.63
CA GLN A 312 0.98 -4.93 -0.05
C GLN A 312 0.76 -6.14 0.85
N PHE A 313 1.28 -7.31 0.44
CA PHE A 313 1.22 -8.54 1.22
C PHE A 313 2.60 -8.90 1.73
N ALA A 314 2.62 -9.72 2.78
CA ALA A 314 3.84 -10.28 3.36
C ALA A 314 4.87 -9.21 3.80
N THR A 315 4.36 -8.04 4.18
CA THR A 315 5.16 -6.92 4.68
C THR A 315 4.79 -6.64 6.12
N THR A 316 5.81 -6.33 6.93
CA THR A 316 5.67 -5.95 8.34
C THR A 316 6.72 -4.89 8.66
N ARG A 317 6.32 -3.83 9.35
CA ARG A 317 7.22 -2.82 9.89
C ARG A 317 7.83 -3.32 11.19
N ILE A 318 9.14 -3.52 11.21
CA ILE A 318 9.86 -4.00 12.37
C ILE A 318 10.35 -2.81 13.21
N PRO A 319 10.06 -2.77 14.52
CA PRO A 319 10.51 -1.69 15.40
C PRO A 319 12.04 -1.72 15.57
N GLY A 320 12.67 -0.56 15.47
CA GLY A 320 14.07 -0.35 15.88
C GLY A 320 14.20 0.65 17.02
N GLU A 321 15.36 0.73 17.67
CA GLU A 321 15.55 1.72 18.76
C GLU A 321 15.62 3.16 18.21
N GLU A 322 16.25 3.35 17.05
CA GLU A 322 16.38 4.67 16.42
C GLU A 322 15.48 4.82 15.20
N ARG A 323 15.44 3.78 14.36
CA ARG A 323 14.73 3.75 13.10
C ARG A 323 14.09 2.38 12.89
N ASP A 324 12.85 2.36 12.46
CA ASP A 324 12.18 1.13 12.04
C ASP A 324 12.63 0.70 10.64
N TYR A 325 12.28 -0.50 10.23
CA TYR A 325 12.51 -0.95 8.86
C TYR A 325 11.37 -1.83 8.36
N LEU A 326 11.15 -1.81 7.05
CA LEU A 326 10.15 -2.67 6.41
C LEU A 326 10.77 -4.04 6.09
N MET A 327 10.20 -5.09 6.67
CA MET A 327 10.48 -6.47 6.26
C MET A 327 9.43 -6.91 5.25
N HIS A 328 9.82 -7.09 3.99
CA HIS A 328 8.97 -7.65 2.94
C HIS A 328 9.45 -9.05 2.52
N LEU A 329 8.53 -9.99 2.37
CA LEU A 329 8.82 -11.36 1.97
C LEU A 329 8.15 -11.73 0.66
N ASN A 330 8.94 -12.32 -0.22
CA ASN A 330 8.52 -12.76 -1.54
C ASN A 330 7.81 -14.13 -1.57
N ASP A 331 7.88 -14.88 -0.47
CA ASP A 331 7.32 -16.23 -0.36
C ASP A 331 6.83 -16.49 1.07
N THR A 332 5.51 -16.44 1.24
CA THR A 332 4.82 -16.88 2.45
C THR A 332 3.65 -17.76 2.05
N ARG A 333 3.24 -18.65 2.95
CA ARG A 333 2.22 -19.70 2.69
C ARG A 333 1.12 -19.74 3.73
N HIS A 334 1.12 -18.78 4.66
CA HIS A 334 0.17 -18.72 5.75
C HIS A 334 -0.28 -17.29 6.01
N ILE A 335 -1.45 -17.18 6.63
CA ILE A 335 -1.95 -15.98 7.30
C ILE A 335 -1.85 -16.19 8.81
N ALA A 336 -1.80 -15.11 9.56
CA ALA A 336 -1.95 -15.14 11.01
C ALA A 336 -3.39 -14.74 11.35
N VAL A 337 -4.08 -15.54 12.16
CA VAL A 337 -5.45 -15.27 12.59
C VAL A 337 -5.44 -14.95 14.08
N PHE A 338 -6.05 -13.84 14.47
CA PHE A 338 -6.25 -13.45 15.85
C PHE A 338 -7.73 -13.63 16.22
N HIS A 339 -8.01 -14.32 17.31
CA HIS A 339 -9.37 -14.47 17.85
C HIS A 339 -9.32 -14.68 19.36
N SER A 340 -10.16 -13.96 20.12
CA SER A 340 -10.29 -14.10 21.58
C SER A 340 -8.94 -14.18 22.33
N GLY A 341 -7.98 -13.31 21.96
CA GLY A 341 -6.67 -13.24 22.62
C GLY A 341 -5.63 -14.28 22.18
N ARG A 342 -5.88 -15.04 21.11
CA ARG A 342 -5.00 -16.12 20.63
C ARG A 342 -4.56 -15.88 19.18
N PHE A 343 -3.36 -16.32 18.86
CA PHE A 343 -2.82 -16.29 17.49
C PHE A 343 -2.75 -17.70 16.89
N TYR A 344 -3.32 -17.84 15.70
CA TYR A 344 -3.32 -19.07 14.93
C TYR A 344 -2.55 -18.89 13.63
N LYS A 345 -1.88 -19.95 13.19
CA LYS A 345 -1.19 -19.98 11.91
C LYS A 345 -2.02 -20.80 10.93
N VAL A 346 -2.67 -20.14 9.99
CA VAL A 346 -3.52 -20.81 8.99
C VAL A 346 -2.79 -20.84 7.66
N TYR A 347 -2.49 -22.03 7.16
CA TYR A 347 -1.94 -22.20 5.82
C TYR A 347 -3.06 -22.06 4.79
N PHE A 348 -2.86 -21.19 3.80
CA PHE A 348 -3.79 -21.07 2.66
C PHE A 348 -3.39 -21.99 1.48
N HIS A 349 -2.41 -22.86 1.70
CA HIS A 349 -1.84 -23.74 0.68
C HIS A 349 -1.94 -25.20 1.11
N TYR A 350 -2.45 -26.06 0.24
CA TYR A 350 -2.49 -27.51 0.42
C TYR A 350 -1.90 -28.21 -0.81
N GLY A 351 -0.81 -28.96 -0.62
CA GLY A 351 -0.10 -29.62 -1.73
C GLY A 351 0.48 -28.63 -2.75
N ASN A 352 -0.16 -28.54 -3.94
CA ASN A 352 0.18 -27.65 -5.05
C ASN A 352 -0.92 -26.60 -5.37
N ARG A 353 -1.99 -26.54 -4.58
CA ARG A 353 -3.09 -25.60 -4.77
C ARG A 353 -3.27 -24.70 -3.55
N TRP A 354 -4.00 -23.62 -3.75
CA TRP A 354 -4.53 -22.84 -2.64
C TRP A 354 -5.84 -23.46 -2.18
N LEU A 355 -6.19 -23.19 -0.92
CA LEU A 355 -7.46 -23.58 -0.34
C LEU A 355 -8.59 -22.78 -0.98
N GLU A 356 -9.74 -23.43 -1.18
CA GLU A 356 -10.98 -22.82 -1.58
C GLU A 356 -11.70 -22.18 -0.37
N PRO A 357 -12.68 -21.29 -0.60
CA PRO A 357 -13.36 -20.59 0.48
C PRO A 357 -13.97 -21.52 1.54
N CYS A 358 -14.57 -22.64 1.16
CA CYS A 358 -15.16 -23.60 2.10
C CYS A 358 -14.14 -24.28 3.03
N GLU A 359 -12.91 -24.47 2.56
CA GLU A 359 -11.82 -25.03 3.36
C GLU A 359 -11.25 -24.00 4.35
N LEU A 360 -11.24 -22.72 3.96
CA LEU A 360 -10.88 -21.62 4.83
C LEU A 360 -11.98 -21.37 5.87
N GLU A 361 -13.25 -21.41 5.47
CA GLU A 361 -14.41 -21.27 6.35
C GLU A 361 -14.38 -22.34 7.44
N ALA A 362 -14.19 -23.62 7.08
CA ALA A 362 -14.09 -24.69 8.05
C ALA A 362 -12.94 -24.49 9.06
N GLN A 363 -11.82 -23.88 8.64
CA GLN A 363 -10.71 -23.56 9.54
C GLN A 363 -11.02 -22.37 10.44
N PHE A 364 -11.65 -21.32 9.89
CA PHE A 364 -12.02 -20.14 10.67
C PHE A 364 -13.14 -20.46 11.66
N GLN A 365 -14.13 -21.28 11.28
CA GLN A 365 -15.18 -21.74 12.18
C GLN A 365 -14.59 -22.54 13.36
N ARG A 366 -13.63 -23.44 13.11
CA ARG A 366 -12.91 -24.14 14.19
C ARG A 366 -12.18 -23.19 15.14
N ILE A 367 -11.66 -22.06 14.63
CA ILE A 367 -11.00 -21.05 15.46
C ILE A 367 -12.04 -20.29 16.31
N VAL A 368 -13.18 -19.92 15.72
CA VAL A 368 -14.30 -19.27 16.43
C VAL A 368 -14.88 -20.18 17.52
N ASP A 369 -15.00 -21.48 17.23
CA ASP A 369 -15.57 -22.47 18.15
C ASP A 369 -14.60 -22.89 19.27
N ASP A 370 -13.30 -22.59 19.13
CA ASP A 370 -12.28 -22.94 20.11
C ASP A 370 -12.42 -22.08 21.38
N LYS A 371 -12.79 -22.70 22.50
CA LYS A 371 -12.96 -22.02 23.81
C LYS A 371 -11.75 -22.13 24.74
N SER A 372 -10.61 -22.61 24.24
CA SER A 372 -9.38 -22.73 25.05
C SER A 372 -8.88 -21.37 25.55
N PRO A 373 -8.35 -21.28 26.79
CA PRO A 373 -7.81 -20.02 27.29
C PRO A 373 -6.51 -19.65 26.56
N PRO A 374 -6.24 -18.34 26.35
CA PRO A 374 -4.99 -17.89 25.75
C PRO A 374 -3.79 -18.26 26.61
N ALA A 375 -2.65 -18.50 25.97
CA ALA A 375 -1.44 -18.76 26.72
C ALA A 375 -1.04 -17.54 27.56
N PRO A 376 -0.30 -17.70 28.67
CA PRO A 376 0.08 -16.57 29.52
C PRO A 376 0.76 -15.48 28.69
N GLY A 377 0.21 -14.27 28.70
CA GLY A 377 0.71 -13.09 27.98
C GLY A 377 0.33 -12.98 26.49
N GLU A 378 -0.23 -14.03 25.88
CA GLU A 378 -0.58 -14.05 24.45
C GLU A 378 -1.66 -13.02 24.10
N ALA A 379 -2.69 -12.91 24.96
CA ALA A 379 -3.80 -11.97 24.77
C ALA A 379 -3.38 -10.50 24.72
N GLU A 380 -2.21 -10.17 25.30
CA GLU A 380 -1.68 -8.81 25.34
C GLU A 380 -0.51 -8.62 24.35
N LEU A 381 -0.13 -9.65 23.60
CA LEU A 381 1.04 -9.61 22.72
C LEU A 381 0.94 -8.48 21.69
N ALA A 382 -0.24 -8.32 21.07
CA ALA A 382 -0.45 -7.29 20.05
C ALA A 382 -0.39 -5.86 20.63
N ALA A 383 -0.59 -5.67 21.94
CA ALA A 383 -0.49 -4.38 22.59
C ALA A 383 0.94 -3.79 22.53
N LEU A 384 1.95 -4.63 22.32
CA LEU A 384 3.31 -4.16 22.08
C LEU A 384 3.42 -3.36 20.77
N THR A 385 2.67 -3.75 19.73
CA THR A 385 2.63 -3.03 18.45
C THR A 385 1.87 -1.70 18.53
N ALA A 386 1.00 -1.55 19.53
CA ALA A 386 0.25 -0.33 19.83
C ALA A 386 1.04 0.70 20.66
N GLY A 387 2.16 0.28 21.26
CA GLY A 387 2.99 1.09 22.15
C GLY A 387 4.01 1.97 21.41
N GLU A 388 4.87 2.64 22.18
CA GLU A 388 5.99 3.41 21.63
C GLU A 388 7.03 2.51 20.95
N ARG A 389 7.58 2.98 19.83
CA ARG A 389 8.45 2.17 18.98
C ARG A 389 9.72 1.70 19.69
N LYS A 390 10.33 2.57 20.50
CA LYS A 390 11.52 2.25 21.30
C LYS A 390 11.27 1.16 22.32
N VAL A 391 10.13 1.24 23.01
CA VAL A 391 9.74 0.24 24.03
C VAL A 391 9.49 -1.10 23.35
N TRP A 392 8.80 -1.09 22.21
CA TRP A 392 8.56 -2.31 21.44
C TRP A 392 9.88 -2.91 20.91
N ALA A 393 10.78 -2.11 20.35
CA ALA A 393 12.08 -2.58 19.87
C ALA A 393 12.91 -3.27 20.97
N ARG A 394 12.95 -2.69 22.17
CA ARG A 394 13.65 -3.28 23.33
C ARG A 394 12.99 -4.58 23.78
N ALA A 395 11.66 -4.59 23.93
CA ALA A 395 10.94 -5.80 24.27
C ALA A 395 11.17 -6.93 23.24
N ARG A 396 11.23 -6.61 21.95
CA ARG A 396 11.58 -7.56 20.88
C ARG A 396 12.98 -8.14 21.09
N LYS A 397 13.98 -7.30 21.39
CA LYS A 397 15.37 -7.70 21.64
C LYS A 397 15.52 -8.58 22.88
N ASP A 398 14.79 -8.26 23.94
CA ASP A 398 14.93 -8.93 25.24
C ASP A 398 14.16 -10.26 25.30
N PHE A 399 12.94 -10.30 24.73
CA PHE A 399 12.02 -11.43 24.93
C PHE A 399 11.77 -12.30 23.69
N PHE A 400 12.10 -11.81 22.48
CA PHE A 400 11.79 -12.49 21.21
C PHE A 400 13.03 -12.85 20.38
N ARG A 401 14.23 -12.77 20.96
CA ARG A 401 15.49 -13.07 20.26
C ARG A 401 15.72 -14.56 20.01
N ARG A 402 15.20 -15.46 20.86
CA ARG A 402 15.45 -16.90 20.83
C ARG A 402 14.23 -17.70 21.32
N GLY A 403 14.27 -19.01 21.09
CA GLY A 403 13.26 -19.95 21.60
C GLY A 403 11.91 -19.82 20.90
N VAL A 404 10.87 -20.30 21.60
CA VAL A 404 9.50 -20.39 21.06
C VAL A 404 8.94 -19.01 20.71
N ASN A 405 9.19 -18.00 21.55
CA ASN A 405 8.72 -16.63 21.30
C ASN A 405 9.20 -16.07 19.96
N LYS A 406 10.46 -16.34 19.59
CA LYS A 406 10.98 -15.95 18.27
C LYS A 406 10.18 -16.62 17.15
N THR A 407 10.01 -17.94 17.21
CA THR A 407 9.28 -18.70 16.20
C THR A 407 7.84 -18.26 16.07
N SER A 408 7.18 -17.95 17.19
CA SER A 408 5.80 -17.46 17.22
C SER A 408 5.67 -16.04 16.68
N LEU A 409 6.58 -15.14 17.03
CA LEU A 409 6.63 -13.79 16.47
C LEU A 409 6.90 -13.84 14.96
N ASP A 410 7.86 -14.66 14.53
CA ASP A 410 8.14 -14.93 13.11
C ASP A 410 6.89 -15.46 12.39
N ALA A 411 6.04 -16.27 13.05
CA ALA A 411 4.80 -16.73 12.43
C ALA A 411 3.83 -15.57 12.14
N VAL A 412 3.74 -14.57 13.01
CA VAL A 412 2.89 -13.37 12.80
C VAL A 412 3.53 -12.41 11.81
N GLU A 413 4.79 -12.03 12.02
CA GLU A 413 5.50 -11.05 11.19
C GLU A 413 5.65 -11.53 9.74
N ARG A 414 5.81 -12.85 9.51
CA ARG A 414 5.99 -13.43 8.17
C ARG A 414 4.70 -13.85 7.47
N ALA A 415 3.53 -13.69 8.09
CA ALA A 415 2.24 -13.99 7.48
C ALA A 415 1.98 -13.14 6.22
N ALA A 416 1.09 -13.56 5.32
CA ALA A 416 0.68 -12.74 4.17
C ALA A 416 -0.04 -11.46 4.63
N PHE A 417 -0.99 -11.60 5.55
CA PHE A 417 -1.67 -10.54 6.27
C PHE A 417 -2.16 -11.11 7.61
N VAL A 418 -2.72 -10.24 8.46
CA VAL A 418 -3.35 -10.65 9.72
C VAL A 418 -4.87 -10.61 9.55
N LEU A 419 -5.56 -11.68 9.92
CA LEU A 419 -7.02 -11.74 10.01
C LEU A 419 -7.41 -11.62 11.48
N VAL A 420 -8.33 -10.72 11.81
CA VAL A 420 -8.90 -10.54 13.15
C VAL A 420 -10.36 -10.97 13.09
N LEU A 421 -10.69 -12.06 13.79
CA LEU A 421 -12.06 -12.49 14.03
C LEU A 421 -12.48 -11.85 15.35
N ASP A 422 -13.14 -10.70 15.25
CA ASP A 422 -13.52 -9.89 16.41
C ASP A 422 -14.79 -10.42 17.08
N ASP A 423 -14.82 -10.36 18.39
CA ASP A 423 -15.97 -10.81 19.20
C ASP A 423 -17.05 -9.71 19.28
N GLU A 424 -16.67 -8.47 18.99
CA GLU A 424 -17.58 -7.33 18.95
C GLU A 424 -18.42 -7.32 17.66
N GLU A 425 -19.59 -6.69 17.76
CA GLU A 425 -20.38 -6.30 16.59
C GLU A 425 -20.16 -4.82 16.28
N ALA A 426 -20.12 -4.49 14.99
CA ALA A 426 -20.14 -3.11 14.52
C ALA A 426 -21.15 -2.97 13.39
N ASP A 427 -21.81 -1.83 13.26
CA ASP A 427 -22.77 -1.60 12.19
C ASP A 427 -22.96 -0.11 11.87
N TYR A 428 -23.73 0.16 10.82
CA TYR A 428 -24.19 1.48 10.45
C TYR A 428 -25.70 1.59 10.62
N ASP A 429 -26.15 2.68 11.25
CA ASP A 429 -27.56 3.04 11.34
C ASP A 429 -27.74 4.49 10.89
N PRO A 430 -28.53 4.76 9.84
CA PRO A 430 -28.79 6.11 9.36
C PRO A 430 -29.41 7.05 10.41
N LYS A 431 -30.02 6.51 11.47
CA LYS A 431 -30.64 7.27 12.56
C LYS A 431 -29.70 7.52 13.74
N ASP A 432 -28.54 6.84 13.77
CA ASP A 432 -27.61 6.86 14.89
C ASP A 432 -26.16 6.83 14.42
N ASP A 433 -25.58 8.03 14.27
CA ASP A 433 -24.19 8.23 13.88
C ASP A 433 -23.19 7.60 14.86
N SER A 434 -23.58 7.37 16.12
CA SER A 434 -22.68 6.80 17.14
C SER A 434 -22.25 5.37 16.80
N LYS A 435 -23.05 4.62 16.04
CA LYS A 435 -22.69 3.27 15.58
C LYS A 435 -21.58 3.31 14.53
N LEU A 436 -21.62 4.26 13.61
CA LEU A 436 -20.55 4.44 12.63
C LEU A 436 -19.26 4.92 13.29
N ASP A 437 -19.37 5.77 14.32
CA ASP A 437 -18.24 6.18 15.15
C ASP A 437 -17.59 5.00 15.86
N HIS A 438 -18.41 4.14 16.46
CA HIS A 438 -17.95 2.92 17.11
C HIS A 438 -17.25 2.03 16.09
N PHE A 439 -17.84 1.82 14.92
CA PHE A 439 -17.28 1.01 13.85
C PHE A 439 -15.91 1.56 13.39
N ALA A 440 -15.83 2.86 13.12
CA ALA A 440 -14.60 3.54 12.73
C ALA A 440 -13.50 3.44 13.80
N LYS A 441 -13.83 3.71 15.07
CA LYS A 441 -12.88 3.64 16.19
C LYS A 441 -12.39 2.21 16.42
N SER A 442 -13.31 1.24 16.34
CA SER A 442 -12.96 -0.17 16.47
C SER A 442 -11.97 -0.56 15.37
N LEU A 443 -12.19 -0.18 14.10
CA LEU A 443 -11.25 -0.45 13.00
C LEU A 443 -9.90 0.27 13.15
N LEU A 444 -9.89 1.51 13.64
CA LEU A 444 -8.68 2.30 13.81
C LEU A 444 -7.77 1.74 14.93
N HIS A 445 -8.32 1.50 16.12
CA HIS A 445 -7.52 1.12 17.29
C HIS A 445 -8.04 -0.09 18.08
N GLY A 446 -9.30 -0.50 17.88
CA GLY A 446 -9.92 -1.59 18.62
C GLY A 446 -9.78 -1.40 20.12
N ASN A 447 -9.47 -2.48 20.84
CA ASN A 447 -9.15 -2.42 22.27
C ASN A 447 -7.64 -2.23 22.56
N GLY A 448 -6.82 -2.05 21.53
CA GLY A 448 -5.36 -1.86 21.63
C GLY A 448 -4.56 -3.14 21.85
N ARG A 449 -5.20 -4.32 21.94
CA ARG A 449 -4.55 -5.64 22.07
C ARG A 449 -5.03 -6.67 21.04
N ASN A 450 -6.09 -6.35 20.28
CA ASN A 450 -6.69 -7.23 19.27
C ASN A 450 -6.20 -6.99 17.83
N ARG A 451 -5.17 -6.17 17.63
CA ARG A 451 -4.69 -5.76 16.30
C ARG A 451 -3.18 -5.81 16.23
N TRP A 452 -2.66 -6.25 15.08
CA TRP A 452 -1.23 -6.20 14.80
C TRP A 452 -0.91 -4.99 13.93
N PHE A 453 -0.63 -3.86 14.57
CA PHE A 453 -0.49 -2.56 13.90
C PHE A 453 0.74 -2.45 12.98
N ASP A 454 1.73 -3.32 13.18
CA ASP A 454 2.94 -3.38 12.37
C ASP A 454 2.75 -4.08 11.02
N LYS A 455 1.64 -4.82 10.83
CA LYS A 455 1.39 -5.54 9.58
C LYS A 455 0.99 -4.57 8.48
N SER A 456 1.40 -4.81 7.23
CA SER A 456 0.95 -3.99 6.09
C SER A 456 -0.54 -3.71 6.11
N PHE A 457 -1.33 -4.74 6.42
CA PHE A 457 -2.72 -4.58 6.83
C PHE A 457 -3.23 -5.75 7.69
N SER A 458 -4.27 -5.46 8.47
CA SER A 458 -5.10 -6.44 9.18
C SER A 458 -6.53 -6.38 8.65
N LEU A 459 -7.03 -7.52 8.12
CA LEU A 459 -8.45 -7.71 7.79
C LEU A 459 -9.22 -8.02 9.06
N ILE A 460 -10.34 -7.34 9.27
CA ILE A 460 -11.12 -7.41 10.51
C ILE A 460 -12.51 -7.83 10.13
N VAL A 461 -13.01 -8.86 10.80
CA VAL A 461 -14.34 -9.41 10.58
C VAL A 461 -15.05 -9.46 11.93
N PHE A 462 -16.08 -8.64 12.09
CA PHE A 462 -16.90 -8.55 13.29
C PHE A 462 -17.84 -9.75 13.39
N ALA A 463 -18.35 -10.05 14.60
CA ALA A 463 -19.20 -11.21 14.87
C ALA A 463 -20.47 -11.25 13.99
N ASN A 464 -20.98 -10.08 13.57
CA ASN A 464 -22.15 -9.95 12.71
C ASN A 464 -21.85 -9.95 11.20
N GLY A 465 -20.63 -10.32 10.80
CA GLY A 465 -20.18 -10.41 9.42
C GLY A 465 -19.77 -9.08 8.77
N ARG A 466 -19.78 -7.96 9.50
CA ARG A 466 -19.19 -6.71 8.99
C ARG A 466 -17.69 -6.84 8.87
N ILE A 467 -17.11 -6.14 7.88
CA ILE A 467 -15.67 -6.17 7.65
C ILE A 467 -15.04 -4.78 7.66
N GLY A 468 -13.73 -4.73 7.85
CA GLY A 468 -12.94 -3.55 7.56
C GLY A 468 -11.46 -3.87 7.59
N VAL A 469 -10.64 -2.86 7.37
CA VAL A 469 -9.18 -3.01 7.34
C VAL A 469 -8.53 -1.96 8.23
N ASN A 470 -7.47 -2.37 8.93
CA ASN A 470 -6.47 -1.47 9.50
C ASN A 470 -5.19 -1.61 8.68
N ALA A 471 -4.60 -0.52 8.20
CA ALA A 471 -3.41 -0.53 7.36
C ALA A 471 -2.28 0.30 7.97
N GLU A 472 -1.07 -0.26 7.96
CA GLU A 472 0.16 0.46 8.30
C GLU A 472 0.54 1.37 7.13
N HIS A 473 0.95 2.60 7.42
CA HIS A 473 1.02 3.65 6.39
C HIS A 473 2.40 3.77 5.70
N SER A 474 3.48 3.26 6.30
CA SER A 474 4.84 3.52 5.80
C SER A 474 5.16 2.86 4.45
N TRP A 475 4.49 1.75 4.09
CA TRP A 475 4.84 0.99 2.88
C TRP A 475 4.10 1.45 1.61
N ALA A 476 2.96 2.13 1.74
CA ALA A 476 2.19 2.63 0.60
C ALA A 476 1.17 3.72 0.95
N ASP A 477 0.71 4.40 -0.09
CA ASP A 477 -0.40 5.33 -0.04
C ASP A 477 -1.75 4.59 -0.11
N ALA A 478 -2.79 5.21 0.46
CA ALA A 478 -4.13 4.63 0.57
C ALA A 478 -4.74 4.11 -0.75
N PRO A 479 -4.51 4.70 -1.95
CA PRO A 479 -5.08 4.17 -3.20
C PRO A 479 -4.72 2.71 -3.49
N VAL A 480 -3.53 2.25 -3.09
CA VAL A 480 -3.10 0.86 -3.30
C VAL A 480 -3.96 -0.11 -2.47
N MET A 481 -4.24 0.26 -1.23
CA MET A 481 -5.17 -0.48 -0.37
C MET A 481 -6.62 -0.34 -0.82
N SER A 482 -7.01 0.83 -1.34
CA SER A 482 -8.36 1.04 -1.88
C SER A 482 -8.66 0.10 -3.05
N GLN A 483 -7.71 -0.14 -3.95
CA GLN A 483 -7.94 -1.06 -5.07
C GLN A 483 -8.09 -2.52 -4.60
N LEU A 484 -7.29 -2.95 -3.62
CA LEU A 484 -7.47 -4.26 -3.00
C LEU A 484 -8.86 -4.37 -2.36
N TRP A 485 -9.28 -3.34 -1.63
CA TRP A 485 -10.57 -3.31 -0.97
C TRP A 485 -11.72 -3.35 -1.96
N GLU A 486 -11.67 -2.54 -3.02
CA GLU A 486 -12.66 -2.50 -4.09
C GLU A 486 -12.79 -3.86 -4.79
N GLU A 487 -11.67 -4.45 -5.23
CA GLU A 487 -11.70 -5.75 -5.91
C GLU A 487 -12.15 -6.87 -4.98
N ALA A 488 -11.61 -6.94 -3.75
CA ALA A 488 -11.95 -8.02 -2.83
C ALA A 488 -13.42 -7.94 -2.36
N VAL A 489 -13.91 -6.76 -1.99
CA VAL A 489 -15.24 -6.58 -1.40
C VAL A 489 -16.32 -6.44 -2.48
N ILE A 490 -16.11 -5.61 -3.49
CA ILE A 490 -17.15 -5.36 -4.50
C ILE A 490 -17.17 -6.49 -5.52
N THR A 491 -16.03 -6.78 -6.15
CA THR A 491 -16.00 -7.72 -7.29
C THR A 491 -16.19 -9.17 -6.85
N TYR A 492 -15.43 -9.64 -5.87
CA TYR A 492 -15.48 -11.07 -5.52
C TYR A 492 -16.55 -11.42 -4.50
N ASP A 493 -16.81 -10.53 -3.56
CA ASP A 493 -17.53 -10.87 -2.34
C ASP A 493 -18.98 -10.33 -2.32
N ILE A 494 -19.30 -9.30 -3.12
CA ILE A 494 -20.68 -8.86 -3.37
C ILE A 494 -21.21 -9.41 -4.70
N VAL A 495 -20.42 -9.37 -5.77
CA VAL A 495 -20.89 -9.73 -7.12
C VAL A 495 -20.80 -11.22 -7.43
N CYS A 496 -19.73 -11.91 -7.01
CA CYS A 496 -19.50 -13.31 -7.39
C CYS A 496 -20.10 -14.36 -6.44
N ASP A 497 -20.27 -14.08 -5.14
CA ASP A 497 -20.68 -15.09 -4.14
C ASP A 497 -22.16 -14.98 -3.74
N GLY A 498 -23.06 -15.03 -4.73
CA GLY A 498 -24.51 -15.00 -4.54
C GLY A 498 -25.11 -16.24 -3.85
N SER A 499 -24.45 -16.80 -2.82
CA SER A 499 -24.90 -18.00 -2.13
C SER A 499 -26.18 -17.73 -1.32
N LEU A 500 -27.24 -18.49 -1.63
CA LEU A 500 -28.58 -18.37 -1.06
C LEU A 500 -28.69 -18.70 0.45
N GLN A 501 -27.60 -19.15 1.10
CA GLN A 501 -27.59 -19.58 2.51
C GLN A 501 -26.49 -18.90 3.36
N GLY A 502 -25.72 -17.96 2.80
CA GLY A 502 -24.72 -17.17 3.52
C GLY A 502 -23.43 -17.91 3.93
N HIS A 503 -23.31 -19.20 3.62
CA HIS A 503 -22.09 -20.01 3.71
C HIS A 503 -21.44 -20.15 2.33
N THR A 504 -20.14 -20.41 2.29
CA THR A 504 -19.43 -20.55 1.01
C THR A 504 -19.92 -21.76 0.20
N GLU A 505 -20.04 -21.62 -1.12
CA GLU A 505 -20.46 -22.73 -1.99
C GLU A 505 -19.49 -23.92 -1.86
N ARG A 506 -20.02 -25.15 -1.78
CA ARG A 506 -19.24 -26.37 -1.54
C ARG A 506 -18.91 -27.10 -2.86
N PRO A 507 -17.68 -27.07 -3.39
CA PRO A 507 -17.15 -28.20 -4.14
C PRO A 507 -16.66 -29.27 -3.15
N ARG A 508 -16.76 -30.55 -3.52
CA ARG A 508 -16.40 -31.75 -2.72
C ARG A 508 -15.20 -31.51 -1.80
N ALA A 509 -15.46 -31.33 -0.51
CA ALA A 509 -14.44 -31.16 0.52
C ALA A 509 -13.58 -32.43 0.60
N GLN A 510 -12.28 -32.30 0.32
CA GLN A 510 -11.33 -33.35 0.69
C GLN A 510 -10.96 -33.17 2.18
N PRO A 511 -10.62 -34.24 2.92
CA PRO A 511 -10.20 -34.11 4.31
C PRO A 511 -8.85 -33.37 4.38
N HIS A 512 -8.87 -32.12 4.85
CA HIS A 512 -7.68 -31.31 5.10
C HIS A 512 -7.23 -31.42 6.56
N PRO A 513 -5.92 -31.38 6.83
CA PRO A 513 -5.42 -31.37 8.20
C PRO A 513 -6.01 -30.16 8.95
N PRO A 514 -6.35 -30.32 10.24
CA PRO A 514 -6.91 -29.22 11.04
C PRO A 514 -5.96 -28.01 11.04
N PRO A 515 -6.50 -26.79 11.25
CA PRO A 515 -5.65 -25.62 11.40
C PRO A 515 -4.67 -25.91 12.53
N VAL A 516 -3.38 -25.86 12.20
CA VAL A 516 -2.33 -26.13 13.16
C VAL A 516 -2.21 -24.87 14.00
N GLY A 517 -2.86 -24.87 15.17
CA GLY A 517 -2.50 -23.94 16.25
C GLY A 517 -0.98 -23.97 16.41
N PRO A 518 -0.32 -22.84 16.72
CA PRO A 518 1.13 -22.77 16.75
C PRO A 518 1.71 -24.01 17.45
N GLN A 519 2.49 -24.81 16.71
CA GLN A 519 3.17 -25.97 17.28
C GLN A 519 3.99 -25.47 18.47
N ARG A 520 3.55 -25.90 19.66
CA ARG A 520 4.09 -25.63 21.00
C ARG A 520 3.90 -24.20 21.53
N ARG A 521 3.06 -24.15 22.57
CA ARG A 521 2.94 -23.18 23.68
C ARG A 521 3.87 -21.97 23.60
N LEU A 522 3.31 -20.81 23.22
CA LEU A 522 3.82 -19.51 23.61
C LEU A 522 3.86 -19.42 25.14
N SER A 523 5.02 -19.63 25.76
CA SER A 523 5.20 -19.35 27.19
C SER A 523 5.82 -17.97 27.37
N LEU A 524 5.02 -16.90 27.31
CA LEU A 524 5.49 -15.61 27.81
C LEU A 524 5.47 -15.68 29.34
N ARG A 525 6.60 -16.03 29.95
CA ARG A 525 6.71 -16.10 31.43
C ARG A 525 6.45 -14.76 32.12
N HIS A 526 6.43 -13.62 31.41
CA HIS A 526 6.34 -12.31 32.04
C HIS A 526 5.28 -11.39 31.40
N ARG A 527 4.19 -11.18 32.15
CA ARG A 527 3.06 -10.26 31.87
C ARG A 527 3.43 -8.77 31.88
N GLN A 528 4.63 -8.41 32.37
CA GLN A 528 4.98 -7.03 32.72
C GLN A 528 5.12 -6.03 31.55
N PRO A 529 5.74 -6.36 30.39
CA PRO A 529 5.92 -5.37 29.32
C PRO A 529 4.65 -5.10 28.51
N ALA A 530 3.85 -6.14 28.25
CA ALA A 530 2.59 -6.01 27.50
C ALA A 530 1.55 -5.20 28.29
N SER A 531 1.39 -5.48 29.59
CA SER A 531 0.53 -4.67 30.49
C SER A 531 1.01 -3.21 30.64
N ARG A 532 2.33 -2.98 30.60
CA ARG A 532 2.93 -1.63 30.61
C ARG A 532 2.68 -0.85 29.33
N CYS A 533 2.50 -1.53 28.19
CA CYS A 533 2.11 -0.90 26.92
C CYS A 533 0.59 -0.71 26.81
N HIS A 534 -0.20 -1.61 27.40
CA HIS A 534 -1.66 -1.58 27.37
C HIS A 534 -2.25 -0.32 28.04
N ARG A 535 -1.84 0.01 29.28
CA ARG A 535 -2.37 1.18 30.00
C ARG A 535 -2.16 2.51 29.24
N PRO A 536 -0.98 2.79 28.65
CA PRO A 536 -0.80 3.93 27.76
C PRO A 536 -1.60 3.84 26.46
N ALA A 537 -1.72 2.67 25.83
CA ALA A 537 -2.48 2.51 24.60
C ALA A 537 -3.98 2.81 24.82
N GLU A 538 -4.54 2.37 25.94
CA GLU A 538 -5.91 2.67 26.35
C GLU A 538 -6.11 4.17 26.63
N ARG A 539 -5.15 4.82 27.30
CA ARG A 539 -5.18 6.28 27.56
C ARG A 539 -4.96 7.14 26.31
N ARG A 540 -4.30 6.61 25.28
CA ARG A 540 -4.05 7.29 24.00
C ARG A 540 -5.20 7.12 23.00
N ARG A 541 -6.28 6.41 23.36
CA ARG A 541 -7.51 6.41 22.57
C ARG A 541 -8.02 7.86 22.47
N PRO A 542 -8.24 8.39 21.26
CA PRO A 542 -8.68 9.77 21.12
C PRO A 542 -10.04 9.98 21.80
N SER A 543 -10.20 11.09 22.52
CA SER A 543 -11.49 11.64 22.96
C SER A 543 -12.46 11.71 21.77
N PRO A 544 -13.79 11.66 21.95
CA PRO A 544 -14.75 11.65 20.82
C PRO A 544 -14.47 12.80 19.84
N GLY A 545 -13.82 12.47 18.72
CA GLY A 545 -13.61 13.34 17.58
C GLY A 545 -14.85 13.37 16.70
N ARG A 546 -14.87 14.29 15.73
CA ARG A 546 -16.01 14.49 14.84
C ARG A 546 -16.40 13.20 14.11
N PRO A 547 -17.68 12.82 14.08
CA PRO A 547 -18.13 11.57 13.48
C PRO A 547 -17.89 11.55 11.95
N PRO A 548 -17.48 10.41 11.35
CA PRO A 548 -17.79 10.15 9.94
C PRO A 548 -19.29 10.35 9.70
N ALA A 549 -19.64 11.23 8.78
CA ALA A 549 -21.04 11.51 8.42
C ALA A 549 -21.33 11.06 7.00
N VAL A 550 -22.36 10.25 6.81
CA VAL A 550 -22.82 9.83 5.49
C VAL A 550 -23.81 10.86 4.96
N ARG A 551 -23.43 11.63 3.94
CA ARG A 551 -24.37 12.51 3.23
C ARG A 551 -25.10 11.73 2.15
N GLN A 552 -26.31 11.24 2.45
CA GLN A 552 -27.26 10.86 1.40
C GLN A 552 -27.80 12.13 0.72
N ARG A 553 -27.12 12.62 -0.31
CA ARG A 553 -27.78 13.49 -1.29
C ARG A 553 -28.43 12.58 -2.33
N ARG A 554 -29.70 12.80 -2.65
CA ARG A 554 -30.33 12.31 -3.90
C ARG A 554 -29.45 12.80 -5.06
N HIS A 555 -28.54 11.93 -5.50
CA HIS A 555 -27.55 12.25 -6.53
C HIS A 555 -28.09 11.99 -7.95
N GLU A 556 -29.37 11.65 -8.08
CA GLU A 556 -30.04 11.39 -9.37
C GLU A 556 -30.52 12.64 -10.09
N ALA A 557 -30.52 13.83 -9.46
CA ALA A 557 -31.02 15.07 -10.08
C ALA A 557 -29.99 16.22 -10.19
N LEU A 558 -28.73 15.99 -9.82
CA LEU A 558 -27.67 17.02 -9.80
C LEU A 558 -26.55 16.80 -10.82
N LEU A 559 -26.67 15.79 -11.68
CA LEU A 559 -25.73 15.53 -12.77
C LEU A 559 -26.06 16.32 -14.06
N ASP A 560 -27.22 16.99 -14.12
CA ASP A 560 -27.63 17.82 -15.27
C ASP A 560 -27.25 19.30 -15.16
N GLU A 561 -26.74 19.78 -14.03
CA GLU A 561 -26.18 21.14 -13.94
C GLU A 561 -24.64 21.11 -13.93
N PRO A 562 -23.97 21.81 -14.88
CA PRO A 562 -22.51 21.92 -14.90
C PRO A 562 -22.03 22.89 -13.82
N ARG A 563 -22.05 22.48 -12.55
CA ARG A 563 -21.38 23.24 -11.50
C ARG A 563 -19.87 23.16 -11.70
N ARG A 564 -19.25 24.30 -11.97
CA ARG A 564 -17.81 24.50 -12.25
C ARG A 564 -16.84 24.17 -11.08
N VAL A 565 -17.30 23.53 -10.02
CA VAL A 565 -16.52 23.37 -8.78
C VAL A 565 -16.22 21.89 -8.54
N HIS A 566 -14.93 21.56 -8.43
CA HIS A 566 -14.47 20.19 -8.12
C HIS A 566 -15.05 19.74 -6.77
N PRO A 567 -15.68 18.56 -6.62
CA PRO A 567 -16.40 18.16 -5.40
C PRO A 567 -15.53 18.16 -4.11
N ALA A 568 -14.21 17.95 -4.25
CA ALA A 568 -13.26 18.10 -3.14
C ALA A 568 -13.12 19.56 -2.62
N GLY A 569 -13.28 20.57 -3.50
CA GLY A 569 -13.20 21.99 -3.15
C GLY A 569 -14.30 22.43 -2.18
N PRO A 570 -15.60 22.18 -2.46
CA PRO A 570 -16.69 22.40 -1.53
C PRO A 570 -16.57 21.57 -0.26
N ALA A 571 -16.05 20.34 -0.31
CA ALA A 571 -15.82 19.55 0.90
C ALA A 571 -14.76 20.21 1.81
N ALA A 572 -13.63 20.65 1.26
CA ALA A 572 -12.61 21.41 1.98
C ALA A 572 -13.13 22.78 2.47
N GLY A 573 -13.91 23.48 1.66
CA GLY A 573 -14.55 24.75 2.02
C GLY A 573 -15.60 24.61 3.12
N VAL A 574 -16.36 23.50 3.15
CA VAL A 574 -17.29 23.17 4.25
C VAL A 574 -16.53 22.87 5.54
N LEU A 575 -15.39 22.18 5.48
CA LEU A 575 -14.54 21.94 6.64
C LEU A 575 -13.93 23.25 7.19
N GLN A 576 -13.52 24.18 6.32
CA GLN A 576 -13.07 25.52 6.71
C GLN A 576 -14.20 26.39 7.27
N GLY A 577 -15.39 26.37 6.65
CA GLY A 577 -16.57 27.11 7.11
C GLY A 577 -17.10 26.62 8.46
N GLN A 578 -16.98 25.32 8.72
CA GLN A 578 -17.32 24.73 10.03
C GLN A 578 -16.33 25.11 11.14
N ARG A 579 -15.06 25.43 10.84
CA ARG A 579 -14.13 26.01 11.82
C ARG A 579 -14.46 27.46 12.14
N ARG A 580 -14.90 28.26 11.16
CA ARG A 580 -15.30 29.66 11.40
C ARG A 580 -16.52 29.79 12.31
N ARG A 581 -17.46 28.83 12.30
CA ARG A 581 -18.64 28.85 13.20
C ARG A 581 -18.35 28.53 14.68
N VAL A 582 -17.11 28.16 15.04
CA VAL A 582 -16.72 27.83 16.42
C VAL A 582 -16.01 29.01 17.12
N LEU A 583 -15.71 30.10 16.40
CA LEU A 583 -15.41 31.40 17.00
C LEU A 583 -16.69 32.24 17.04
N PRO A 584 -17.03 32.91 18.16
CA PRO A 584 -18.15 33.84 18.17
C PRO A 584 -17.86 35.00 17.21
N ASP A 585 -18.81 35.23 16.31
CA ASP A 585 -18.79 36.29 15.30
C ASP A 585 -18.87 37.66 16.00
N LEU A 586 -17.73 38.34 16.18
CA LEU A 586 -17.67 39.74 16.63
C LEU A 586 -17.92 40.69 15.45
N ARG A 587 -19.08 40.55 14.81
CA ARG A 587 -19.59 41.49 13.80
C ARG A 587 -21.08 41.71 14.04
N GLY A 588 -21.37 42.53 15.05
CA GLY A 588 -22.71 42.98 15.39
C GLY A 588 -22.65 44.27 16.18
N LEU A 589 -21.90 45.27 15.68
CA LEU A 589 -21.91 46.64 16.19
C LEU A 589 -21.63 47.58 15.02
N HIS A 590 -22.59 47.68 14.10
CA HIS A 590 -22.79 48.87 13.27
C HIS A 590 -24.21 48.77 12.72
N ASP A 591 -25.12 49.53 13.32
CA ASP A 591 -26.35 49.97 12.68
C ASP A 591 -26.52 51.49 12.90
N PRO A 592 -27.23 52.19 11.99
CA PRO A 592 -27.04 53.60 11.75
C PRO A 592 -28.05 54.50 12.47
N ALA A 593 -27.66 55.78 12.52
CA ALA A 593 -28.36 56.97 13.02
C ALA A 593 -29.91 56.96 13.06
N VAL A 594 -30.46 57.34 14.22
CA VAL A 594 -31.74 58.08 14.35
C VAL A 594 -31.58 59.17 15.42
N GLN A 595 -32.13 60.35 15.12
CA GLN A 595 -32.06 61.64 15.83
C GLN A 595 -32.88 61.69 17.13
N GLY A 596 -32.47 62.55 18.09
CA GLY A 596 -33.41 63.32 18.93
C GLY A 596 -33.17 63.40 20.44
N GLY A 597 -32.63 64.54 20.91
CA GLY A 597 -33.05 65.22 22.16
C GLY A 597 -32.49 64.78 23.53
N PRO A 598 -32.48 65.67 24.56
CA PRO A 598 -31.37 65.78 25.51
C PRO A 598 -31.71 65.44 26.98
N HIS A 599 -30.65 65.37 27.81
CA HIS A 599 -30.56 65.37 29.28
C HIS A 599 -30.17 64.06 29.99
N GLY A 600 -29.15 64.17 30.85
CA GLY A 600 -29.10 63.51 32.16
C GLY A 600 -28.16 62.32 32.34
N ASP A 601 -26.97 62.61 32.88
CA ASP A 601 -26.16 61.81 33.82
C ASP A 601 -25.49 60.46 33.41
N ARG A 602 -24.16 60.43 33.61
CA ARG A 602 -23.31 59.22 33.72
C ARG A 602 -23.24 58.74 35.20
N PRO A 603 -22.46 57.70 35.56
CA PRO A 603 -22.70 56.26 35.36
C PRO A 603 -22.49 55.45 36.66
N VAL A 604 -23.10 54.27 36.82
CA VAL A 604 -22.56 53.21 37.71
C VAL A 604 -22.87 51.83 37.15
N LEU A 605 -21.87 51.11 36.65
CA LEU A 605 -21.86 49.64 36.74
C LEU A 605 -20.42 49.11 36.59
N HIS A 606 -19.70 49.12 37.71
CA HIS A 606 -18.53 48.27 37.93
C HIS A 606 -19.01 46.89 38.40
N GLN A 607 -18.26 45.84 38.03
CA GLN A 607 -18.35 44.43 38.48
C GLN A 607 -19.28 43.49 37.69
N ARG A 608 -18.72 42.86 36.64
CA ARG A 608 -18.85 41.41 36.33
C ARG A 608 -18.05 41.02 35.07
N VAL A 609 -16.72 41.10 35.10
CA VAL A 609 -15.85 40.46 34.07
C VAL A 609 -14.63 39.73 34.65
N VAL A 610 -14.39 39.80 35.97
CA VAL A 610 -13.28 39.05 36.60
C VAL A 610 -13.80 37.76 37.23
N ARG A 611 -14.19 36.78 36.40
CA ARG A 611 -14.41 35.39 36.87
C ARG A 611 -14.51 34.33 35.75
N VAL A 612 -13.73 34.42 34.67
CA VAL A 612 -13.63 33.31 33.69
C VAL A 612 -12.20 32.97 33.26
N CYS A 613 -11.19 33.84 33.41
CA CYS A 613 -9.82 33.56 32.94
C CYS A 613 -8.84 32.95 33.97
N SER A 614 -9.30 32.19 34.96
CA SER A 614 -8.43 31.62 36.01
C SER A 614 -8.45 30.08 36.13
N ARG A 615 -8.83 29.33 35.09
CA ARG A 615 -8.85 27.84 35.16
C ARG A 615 -8.07 27.07 34.10
N TYR A 616 -7.34 27.73 33.20
CA TYR A 616 -6.55 27.06 32.14
C TYR A 616 -5.05 27.40 32.15
N GLY A 617 -4.45 27.46 33.33
CA GLY A 617 -3.02 27.64 33.49
C GLY A 617 -2.51 26.99 34.77
N LYS A 618 -2.38 25.66 34.77
CA LYS A 618 -1.49 24.87 35.66
C LYS A 618 -1.65 23.37 35.36
N ARG A 619 -0.76 22.85 34.51
CA ARG A 619 -0.21 21.49 34.48
C ARG A 619 0.84 21.45 33.37
N ARG A 620 2.03 21.97 33.70
CA ARG A 620 3.30 21.46 33.17
C ARG A 620 3.76 20.37 34.13
#